data_AF-A0A2E5JC38-F1
#
_entry.id   AF-A0A2E5JC38-F1
#
_cell.length_a   1.000
_cell.length_b   1.000
_cell.length_c   1.000
_cell.angle_alpha   90.00
_cell.angle_beta   90.00
_cell.angle_gamma   90.00
#
_symmetry.space_group_name_H-M   'P 1'
#
loop_
_entity.id
_entity.type
_entity.pdbx_description
1 polymer ?
#
loop_
_entity_poly.entity_id
_entity_poly.type
_entity_poly.pdbx_seq_one_letter_code
_entity_poly.pdbx_strand_id
1 'polypeptide(L)'
;MEVKKKDRKFLSALKKVYKGVTGLPKPTNALQVRRLCNHYIRIAFSHSNFQIKGSEYLPYEKNSIFIYNHLNNHPYYTEDEGFQITLDSHFISSLILEKYYNDSGIRVVRYSLPEEVNHKAYYERLNYIRVYSENYIPEGLEKEEIVSINKRFYAQAIDHLNQGSGIVLSPEGYSYPTNSSPGIFRPGAFKLACMMNPQPLIVPLVLANFDQLSSKSTFKCEIKAPFRLSDWGVTNSDNASFLEAVNTLNHQYKKWVMDLKSEKNGFEGEIAALEDKIKIHKQKDNIVVFYGSSTLRLWKTTEEDFPNVKILNLGFGGAFIDSLSEYFDRLFRYIVPKTIVLYLGGNDVSLDLSVEQIFNDIRTLILKIHRKFPDAKILNLCIKPSLERAHQLQKIATINRMMMEESQRLFYLKQIDFYHTILNDGKVDQQYFLQDGLHLNQKGYKILRNALKPHFN
;
A
#
# COMPACT_ATOMS: atom_id res chain seq x y z
N MET A 1 -2.20 7.50 30.68
CA MET A 1 -1.17 7.01 29.73
C MET A 1 -0.25 8.16 29.36
N GLU A 2 1.07 7.96 29.38
CA GLU A 2 2.05 9.03 29.12
C GLU A 2 2.12 9.41 27.63
N VAL A 3 1.88 10.69 27.34
CA VAL A 3 1.96 11.31 26.02
C VAL A 3 3.42 11.65 25.70
N LYS A 4 3.95 11.15 24.58
CA LYS A 4 5.36 11.37 24.21
C LYS A 4 5.55 12.64 23.38
N LYS A 5 6.81 13.09 23.23
CA LYS A 5 7.19 14.23 22.37
C LYS A 5 6.68 14.08 20.93
N LYS A 6 6.66 12.83 20.43
CA LYS A 6 6.15 12.48 19.10
C LYS A 6 4.67 12.82 18.94
N ASP A 7 3.83 12.45 19.92
CA ASP A 7 2.38 12.73 19.89
C ASP A 7 2.09 14.23 19.92
N ARG A 8 2.85 14.99 20.73
CA ARG A 8 2.76 16.46 20.78
C ARG A 8 3.07 17.10 19.42
N LYS A 9 4.12 16.63 18.74
CA LYS A 9 4.47 17.10 17.38
C LYS A 9 3.37 16.77 16.38
N PHE A 10 2.83 15.55 16.44
CA PHE A 10 1.76 15.12 15.54
C PHE A 10 0.49 15.97 15.74
N LEU A 11 0.02 16.13 16.98
CA LEU A 11 -1.11 17.02 17.29
C LEU A 11 -0.86 18.47 16.87
N SER A 12 0.34 19.01 17.11
CA SER A 12 0.68 20.36 16.68
C SER A 12 0.60 20.52 15.16
N ALA A 13 0.95 19.49 14.39
CA ALA A 13 0.83 19.51 12.94
C ALA A 13 -0.64 19.37 12.50
N LEU A 14 -1.44 18.53 13.15
CA LEU A 14 -2.89 18.44 12.90
C LEU A 14 -3.61 19.77 13.16
N LYS A 15 -3.26 20.48 14.24
CA LYS A 15 -3.76 21.84 14.50
C LYS A 15 -3.40 22.83 13.40
N LYS A 16 -2.24 22.66 12.73
CA LYS A 16 -1.88 23.47 11.55
C LYS A 16 -2.72 23.10 10.33
N VAL A 17 -3.09 21.83 10.15
CA VAL A 17 -4.02 21.41 9.09
C VAL A 17 -5.36 22.13 9.29
N TYR A 18 -5.93 22.07 10.50
CA TYR A 18 -7.20 22.72 10.80
C TYR A 18 -7.15 24.23 10.50
N LYS A 19 -6.20 24.94 11.11
CA LYS A 19 -6.01 26.39 10.89
C LYS A 19 -5.73 26.75 9.44
N GLY A 20 -4.97 25.91 8.73
CA GLY A 20 -4.67 26.12 7.31
C GLY A 20 -5.91 26.00 6.44
N VAL A 21 -6.82 25.08 6.72
CA VAL A 21 -8.08 24.93 5.96
C VAL A 21 -9.08 26.03 6.33
N THR A 22 -9.30 26.27 7.62
CA THR A 22 -10.32 27.24 8.07
C THR A 22 -9.89 28.69 7.86
N GLY A 23 -8.58 28.98 7.93
CA GLY A 23 -8.02 30.33 7.81
C GLY A 23 -7.81 30.84 6.38
N LEU A 24 -7.99 30.01 5.35
CA LEU A 24 -7.88 30.46 3.95
C LEU A 24 -8.98 31.50 3.61
N PRO A 25 -8.75 32.43 2.68
CA PRO A 25 -9.80 33.34 2.20
C PRO A 25 -11.05 32.59 1.70
N LYS A 26 -12.26 33.07 2.03
CA LYS A 26 -13.52 32.44 1.61
C LYS A 26 -13.63 32.14 0.10
N PRO A 27 -13.16 32.98 -0.85
CA PRO A 27 -13.27 32.69 -2.28
C PRO A 27 -12.29 31.61 -2.79
N THR A 28 -11.43 31.03 -1.94
CA THR A 28 -10.51 29.96 -2.38
C THR A 28 -11.27 28.73 -2.87
N ASN A 29 -10.94 28.25 -4.07
CA ASN A 29 -11.56 27.08 -4.68
C ASN A 29 -11.29 25.81 -3.84
N ALA A 30 -12.31 24.97 -3.66
CA ALA A 30 -12.21 23.74 -2.87
C ALA A 30 -11.08 22.79 -3.29
N LEU A 31 -10.73 22.68 -4.58
CA LEU A 31 -9.59 21.89 -5.03
C LEU A 31 -8.26 22.44 -4.48
N GLN A 32 -8.09 23.77 -4.45
CA GLN A 32 -6.91 24.40 -3.85
C GLN A 32 -6.87 24.15 -2.34
N VAL A 33 -8.03 24.24 -1.67
CA VAL A 33 -8.14 23.91 -0.23
C VAL A 33 -7.74 22.46 0.03
N ARG A 34 -8.23 21.50 -0.77
CA ARG A 34 -7.88 20.08 -0.65
C ARG A 34 -6.39 19.83 -0.88
N ARG A 35 -5.78 20.47 -1.88
CA ARG A 35 -4.32 20.37 -2.11
C ARG A 35 -3.51 20.87 -0.91
N LEU A 36 -3.89 22.01 -0.34
CA LEU A 36 -3.24 22.54 0.86
C LEU A 36 -3.43 21.59 2.07
N CYS A 37 -4.66 21.09 2.24
CA CYS A 37 -4.97 20.12 3.28
C CYS A 37 -4.08 18.87 3.16
N ASN A 38 -3.98 18.28 1.96
CA ASN A 38 -3.16 17.08 1.73
C ASN A 38 -1.68 17.35 2.00
N HIS A 39 -1.18 18.53 1.63
CA HIS A 39 0.18 18.94 1.95
C HIS A 39 0.43 18.97 3.47
N TYR A 40 -0.44 19.61 4.25
CA TYR A 40 -0.29 19.64 5.71
C TYR A 40 -0.52 18.28 6.37
N ILE A 41 -1.41 17.44 5.84
CA ILE A 41 -1.61 16.08 6.32
C ILE A 41 -0.34 15.25 6.13
N ARG A 42 0.33 15.33 4.96
CA ARG A 42 1.63 14.65 4.75
C ARG A 42 2.68 15.11 5.75
N ILE A 43 2.75 16.41 6.04
CA ILE A 43 3.63 16.95 7.08
C ILE A 43 3.27 16.37 8.45
N ALA A 44 1.98 16.30 8.80
CA ALA A 44 1.56 15.71 10.06
C ALA A 44 2.00 14.24 10.16
N PHE A 45 1.70 13.42 9.16
CA PHE A 45 2.08 12.00 9.17
C PHE A 45 3.60 11.77 9.14
N SER A 46 4.42 12.74 8.69
CA SER A 46 5.89 12.68 8.83
C SER A 46 6.39 12.68 10.29
N HIS A 47 5.53 13.06 11.24
CA HIS A 47 5.80 12.95 12.68
C HIS A 47 5.25 11.65 13.31
N SER A 48 4.65 10.77 12.51
CA SER A 48 4.09 9.49 12.93
C SER A 48 4.85 8.32 12.27
N ASN A 49 4.71 7.11 12.81
CA ASN A 49 5.17 5.92 12.10
C ASN A 49 3.94 5.31 11.43
N PHE A 50 4.06 5.01 10.14
CA PHE A 50 3.03 4.29 9.43
C PHE A 50 3.63 3.26 8.48
N GLN A 51 2.82 2.28 8.11
CA GLN A 51 3.16 1.23 7.17
C GLN A 51 2.07 1.15 6.10
N ILE A 52 2.49 1.12 4.83
CA ILE A 52 1.62 0.88 3.68
C ILE A 52 2.02 -0.47 3.08
N LYS A 53 1.06 -1.37 2.93
CA LYS A 53 1.22 -2.70 2.32
C LYS A 53 0.27 -2.84 1.13
N GLY A 54 0.65 -3.68 0.17
CA GLY A 54 -0.22 -4.02 -0.95
C GLY A 54 -0.31 -2.94 -2.04
N SER A 55 0.65 -2.01 -2.12
CA SER A 55 0.64 -0.98 -3.17
C SER A 55 0.65 -1.57 -4.58
N GLU A 56 1.14 -2.81 -4.73
CA GLU A 56 1.06 -3.57 -5.97
C GLU A 56 -0.38 -3.83 -6.46
N TYR A 57 -1.39 -3.69 -5.60
CA TYR A 57 -2.80 -3.85 -5.92
C TYR A 57 -3.49 -2.56 -6.37
N LEU A 58 -2.80 -1.42 -6.34
CA LEU A 58 -3.38 -0.17 -6.84
C LEU A 58 -3.68 -0.29 -8.33
N PRO A 59 -4.93 -0.09 -8.77
CA PRO A 59 -5.27 -0.15 -10.19
C PRO A 59 -4.64 1.00 -10.96
N TYR A 60 -4.36 0.80 -12.25
CA TYR A 60 -3.95 1.91 -13.13
C TYR A 60 -5.07 2.93 -13.34
N GLU A 61 -6.33 2.48 -13.31
CA GLU A 61 -7.50 3.35 -13.45
C GLU A 61 -7.81 4.11 -12.15
N LYS A 62 -8.00 5.43 -12.25
CA LYS A 62 -8.22 6.33 -11.11
C LYS A 62 -9.67 6.37 -10.64
N ASN A 63 -10.60 6.12 -11.56
CA ASN A 63 -12.05 6.08 -11.35
C ASN A 63 -12.50 4.81 -10.63
N SER A 64 -11.91 4.58 -9.45
CA SER A 64 -12.22 3.46 -8.57
C SER A 64 -12.97 3.93 -7.32
N ILE A 65 -13.70 3.03 -6.69
CA ILE A 65 -14.32 3.21 -5.38
C ILE A 65 -13.37 2.64 -4.33
N PHE A 66 -12.75 3.51 -3.54
CA PHE A 66 -11.88 3.14 -2.43
C PHE A 66 -12.70 3.03 -1.15
N ILE A 67 -12.85 1.80 -0.65
CA ILE A 67 -13.59 1.52 0.60
C ILE A 67 -12.62 1.26 1.75
N TYR A 68 -12.93 1.81 2.93
CA TYR A 68 -12.11 1.65 4.12
C TYR A 68 -12.95 1.43 5.37
N ASN A 69 -12.41 0.67 6.33
CA ASN A 69 -12.97 0.65 7.69
C ASN A 69 -12.61 1.95 8.41
N HIS A 70 -13.58 2.59 9.06
CA HIS A 70 -13.46 3.89 9.67
C HIS A 70 -13.09 3.76 11.15
N LEU A 71 -11.95 4.33 11.52
CA LEU A 71 -11.40 4.17 12.86
C LEU A 71 -11.63 5.43 13.69
N ASN A 72 -11.91 5.22 14.98
CA ASN A 72 -11.85 6.30 15.97
C ASN A 72 -10.44 6.89 15.99
N ASN A 73 -10.33 8.16 16.32
CA ASN A 73 -9.05 8.75 16.70
C ASN A 73 -8.86 8.64 18.22
N HIS A 74 -7.60 8.57 18.65
CA HIS A 74 -7.30 8.73 20.07
C HIS A 74 -7.73 10.14 20.55
N PRO A 75 -8.44 10.30 21.70
CA PRO A 75 -8.95 11.60 22.18
C PRO A 75 -7.89 12.72 22.31
N TYR A 76 -6.63 12.34 22.53
CA TYR A 76 -5.50 13.26 22.56
C TYR A 76 -5.32 14.06 21.26
N TYR A 77 -5.77 13.53 20.11
CA TYR A 77 -5.63 14.19 18.82
C TYR A 77 -6.76 15.17 18.47
N THR A 78 -7.49 15.66 19.47
CA THR A 78 -8.50 16.72 19.31
C THR A 78 -7.81 18.06 18.97
N GLU A 79 -8.07 18.59 17.77
CA GLU A 79 -7.43 19.81 17.28
C GLU A 79 -8.06 21.09 17.83
N ASP A 80 -9.38 21.08 18.01
CA ASP A 80 -10.17 22.21 18.50
C ASP A 80 -11.41 21.70 19.26
N GLU A 81 -12.13 22.57 19.97
CA GLU A 81 -13.28 22.22 20.82
C GLU A 81 -14.25 21.25 20.11
N GLY A 82 -14.30 20.01 20.62
CA GLY A 82 -15.17 18.94 20.09
C GLY A 82 -14.84 18.44 18.68
N PHE A 83 -13.74 18.88 18.05
CA PHE A 83 -13.41 18.55 16.67
C PHE A 83 -12.15 17.69 16.54
N GLN A 84 -12.27 16.65 15.71
CA GLN A 84 -11.20 15.77 15.30
C GLN A 84 -11.12 15.66 13.77
N ILE A 85 -9.92 15.84 13.21
CA ILE A 85 -9.65 15.51 11.81
C ILE A 85 -9.65 13.99 11.66
N THR A 86 -10.53 13.43 10.81
CA THR A 86 -10.59 11.98 10.55
C THR A 86 -9.28 11.46 9.95
N LEU A 87 -8.43 10.81 10.75
CA LEU A 87 -7.05 10.51 10.35
C LEU A 87 -6.98 9.51 9.19
N ASP A 88 -7.85 8.50 9.21
CA ASP A 88 -7.92 7.45 8.21
C ASP A 88 -8.19 7.95 6.79
N SER A 89 -9.28 8.67 6.58
CA SER A 89 -9.69 9.13 5.26
C SER A 89 -8.76 10.22 4.73
N HIS A 90 -8.20 11.05 5.61
CA HIS A 90 -7.15 12.00 5.24
C HIS A 90 -5.83 11.29 4.88
N PHE A 91 -5.48 10.20 5.58
CA PHE A 91 -4.34 9.37 5.23
C PHE A 91 -4.52 8.76 3.84
N ILE A 92 -5.69 8.19 3.54
CA ILE A 92 -6.01 7.63 2.22
C ILE A 92 -5.87 8.70 1.13
N SER A 93 -6.56 9.83 1.27
CA SER A 93 -6.50 10.89 0.27
C SER A 93 -5.08 11.43 0.06
N SER A 94 -4.28 11.58 1.12
CA SER A 94 -3.00 12.32 1.05
C SER A 94 -1.77 11.45 0.84
N LEU A 95 -1.73 10.24 1.42
CA LEU A 95 -0.58 9.33 1.39
C LEU A 95 -0.77 8.16 0.41
N ILE A 96 -2.01 7.86 0.01
CA ILE A 96 -2.30 6.86 -1.03
C ILE A 96 -2.67 7.58 -2.32
N LEU A 97 -3.84 8.21 -2.38
CA LEU A 97 -4.37 8.67 -3.67
C LEU A 97 -3.56 9.80 -4.29
N GLU A 98 -3.33 10.88 -3.53
CA GLU A 98 -2.54 12.01 -4.03
C GLU A 98 -1.12 11.59 -4.43
N LYS A 99 -0.52 10.64 -3.70
CA LYS A 99 0.82 10.11 -4.00
C LYS A 99 0.84 9.32 -5.31
N TYR A 100 -0.05 8.34 -5.46
CA TYR A 100 0.00 7.38 -6.56
C TYR A 100 -0.79 7.81 -7.80
N TYR A 101 -1.73 8.75 -7.66
CA TYR A 101 -2.59 9.19 -8.75
C TYR A 101 -2.50 10.69 -9.05
N ASN A 102 -1.79 11.48 -8.23
CA ASN A 102 -1.78 12.95 -8.31
C ASN A 102 -3.22 13.54 -8.26
N ASP A 103 -4.11 12.85 -7.55
CA ASP A 103 -5.50 13.19 -7.28
C ASP A 103 -5.87 12.58 -5.93
N SER A 104 -6.50 13.33 -5.04
CA SER A 104 -6.81 12.87 -3.66
C SER A 104 -8.15 12.15 -3.52
N GLY A 105 -8.85 11.97 -4.64
CA GLY A 105 -10.23 11.50 -4.69
C GLY A 105 -11.21 12.49 -4.07
N ILE A 106 -12.48 12.16 -4.21
CA ILE A 106 -13.57 12.83 -3.51
C ILE A 106 -14.06 11.94 -2.37
N ARG A 107 -14.03 12.47 -1.15
CA ARG A 107 -14.55 11.76 0.02
C ARG A 107 -16.07 11.91 0.12
N VAL A 108 -16.69 10.92 0.76
CA VAL A 108 -18.06 11.03 1.27
C VAL A 108 -17.97 11.32 2.76
N VAL A 109 -18.57 12.42 3.20
CA VAL A 109 -18.50 12.93 4.58
C VAL A 109 -19.91 13.18 5.09
N ARG A 110 -20.18 12.92 6.38
CA ARG A 110 -21.50 13.24 6.94
C ARG A 110 -21.76 14.74 7.01
N TYR A 111 -23.02 15.16 7.05
CA TYR A 111 -23.38 16.50 7.51
C TYR A 111 -23.01 16.70 9.00
N SER A 112 -22.69 17.94 9.37
CA SER A 112 -22.53 18.35 10.78
C SER A 112 -23.89 18.53 11.44
N LEU A 113 -23.97 18.22 12.73
CA LEU A 113 -25.05 18.71 13.58
C LEU A 113 -24.91 20.23 13.80
N PRO A 114 -26.00 20.95 14.15
CA PRO A 114 -25.97 22.42 14.31
C PRO A 114 -24.91 22.94 15.29
N GLU A 115 -24.65 22.19 16.35
CA GLU A 115 -23.66 22.49 17.39
C GLU A 115 -22.21 22.22 16.98
N GLU A 116 -21.97 21.45 15.91
CA GLU A 116 -20.62 21.10 15.45
C GLU A 116 -20.00 22.19 14.55
N VAL A 117 -19.86 23.40 15.11
CA VAL A 117 -19.37 24.59 14.39
C VAL A 117 -18.01 24.36 13.74
N ASN A 118 -17.08 23.74 14.45
CA ASN A 118 -15.72 23.46 13.96
C ASN A 118 -15.72 22.42 12.81
N HIS A 119 -16.57 21.39 12.90
CA HIS A 119 -16.73 20.41 11.82
C HIS A 119 -17.28 21.07 10.57
N LYS A 120 -18.31 21.93 10.72
CA LYS A 120 -18.87 22.71 9.62
C LYS A 120 -17.81 23.61 8.98
N ALA A 121 -17.13 24.42 9.80
CA ALA A 121 -16.10 25.36 9.35
C ALA A 121 -14.95 24.69 8.57
N TYR A 122 -14.60 23.45 8.92
CA TYR A 122 -13.57 22.70 8.23
C TYR A 122 -14.08 22.04 6.93
N TYR A 123 -15.14 21.24 7.00
CA TYR A 123 -15.56 20.41 5.86
C TYR A 123 -16.29 21.19 4.76
N GLU A 124 -16.94 22.32 5.06
CA GLU A 124 -17.51 23.18 4.01
C GLU A 124 -16.44 23.73 3.07
N ARG A 125 -15.23 24.00 3.58
CA ARG A 125 -14.10 24.48 2.78
C ARG A 125 -13.60 23.43 1.80
N LEU A 126 -13.69 22.17 2.17
CA LEU A 126 -13.17 21.05 1.38
C LEU A 126 -14.16 20.57 0.32
N ASN A 127 -15.45 20.92 0.45
CA ASN A 127 -16.53 20.65 -0.50
C ASN A 127 -16.52 19.20 -1.02
N TYR A 128 -16.61 18.26 -0.08
CA TYR A 128 -16.79 16.83 -0.36
C TYR A 128 -18.26 16.48 -0.60
N ILE A 129 -18.52 15.26 -1.07
CA ILE A 129 -19.90 14.76 -1.16
C ILE A 129 -20.44 14.58 0.27
N ARG A 130 -21.65 15.09 0.53
CA ARG A 130 -22.26 15.10 1.86
C ARG A 130 -23.46 14.17 1.93
N VAL A 131 -23.58 13.42 3.02
CA VAL A 131 -24.71 12.52 3.32
C VAL A 131 -25.15 12.67 4.77
N TYR A 132 -26.43 12.47 5.07
CA TYR A 132 -26.90 12.31 6.44
C TYR A 132 -26.63 10.89 6.93
N SER A 133 -26.11 10.78 8.15
CA SER A 133 -25.92 9.51 8.86
C SER A 133 -26.89 9.43 10.03
N GLU A 134 -27.34 8.23 10.37
CA GLU A 134 -28.47 7.95 11.26
C GLU A 134 -28.39 8.61 12.66
N ASN A 135 -27.19 8.81 13.22
CA ASN A 135 -27.01 9.50 14.50
C ASN A 135 -26.58 10.98 14.35
N TYR A 136 -26.57 11.50 13.13
CA TYR A 136 -26.09 12.83 12.77
C TYR A 136 -27.09 13.53 11.85
N ILE A 137 -28.35 13.52 12.27
CA ILE A 137 -29.47 14.19 11.61
C ILE A 137 -29.94 15.32 12.54
N PRO A 138 -29.93 16.58 12.08
CA PRO A 138 -30.54 17.70 12.80
C PRO A 138 -32.02 17.43 13.14
N GLU A 139 -32.47 17.91 14.30
CA GLU A 139 -33.89 17.84 14.68
C GLU A 139 -34.78 18.58 13.65
N GLY A 140 -35.96 18.02 13.37
CA GLY A 140 -36.95 18.64 12.48
C GLY A 140 -36.79 18.34 10.98
N LEU A 141 -35.85 17.48 10.58
CA LEU A 141 -35.76 17.00 9.18
C LEU A 141 -36.66 15.79 8.96
N GLU A 142 -37.50 15.88 7.92
CA GLU A 142 -38.37 14.77 7.51
C GLU A 142 -37.57 13.65 6.84
N LYS A 143 -38.02 12.41 7.03
CA LYS A 143 -37.33 11.22 6.51
C LYS A 143 -37.22 11.24 4.98
N GLU A 144 -38.25 11.71 4.29
CA GLU A 144 -38.30 11.83 2.84
C GLU A 144 -37.24 12.81 2.32
N GLU A 145 -37.01 13.91 3.05
CA GLU A 145 -35.99 14.90 2.71
C GLU A 145 -34.58 14.30 2.84
N ILE A 146 -34.31 13.59 3.93
CA ILE A 146 -33.05 12.89 4.17
C ILE A 146 -32.76 11.88 3.06
N VAL A 147 -33.76 11.07 2.70
CA VAL A 147 -33.64 10.10 1.61
C VAL A 147 -33.38 10.80 0.27
N SER A 148 -34.08 11.88 -0.02
CA SER A 148 -33.90 12.67 -1.24
C SER A 148 -32.48 13.26 -1.34
N ILE A 149 -31.97 13.83 -0.24
CA ILE A 149 -30.61 14.39 -0.18
C ILE A 149 -29.57 13.29 -0.34
N ASN A 150 -29.71 12.18 0.39
CA ASN A 150 -28.78 11.05 0.28
C ASN A 150 -28.81 10.37 -1.10
N LYS A 151 -29.90 10.48 -1.87
CA LYS A 151 -29.91 10.00 -3.26
C LYS A 151 -29.02 10.85 -4.19
N ARG A 152 -28.77 12.12 -3.87
CA ARG A 152 -27.88 12.99 -4.66
C ARG A 152 -26.42 12.53 -4.64
N PHE A 153 -26.02 11.77 -3.61
CA PHE A 153 -24.70 11.15 -3.54
C PHE A 153 -24.40 10.33 -4.80
N TYR A 154 -25.35 9.54 -5.30
CA TYR A 154 -25.11 8.68 -6.47
C TYR A 154 -24.77 9.49 -7.71
N ALA A 155 -25.55 10.52 -8.02
CA ALA A 155 -25.30 11.39 -9.18
C ALA A 155 -23.92 12.07 -9.07
N GLN A 156 -23.61 12.67 -7.91
CA GLN A 156 -22.33 13.34 -7.68
C GLN A 156 -21.13 12.38 -7.76
N ALA A 157 -21.27 11.18 -7.19
CA ALA A 157 -20.21 10.17 -7.22
C ALA A 157 -19.98 9.63 -8.64
N ILE A 158 -21.05 9.40 -9.40
CA ILE A 158 -20.95 9.00 -10.81
C ILE A 158 -20.25 10.08 -11.64
N ASP A 159 -20.59 11.36 -11.43
CA ASP A 159 -19.94 12.48 -12.13
C ASP A 159 -18.43 12.52 -11.86
N HIS A 160 -18.02 12.35 -10.61
CA HIS A 160 -16.60 12.30 -10.25
C HIS A 160 -15.86 11.09 -10.85
N LEU A 161 -16.48 9.91 -10.83
CA LEU A 161 -15.92 8.70 -11.45
C LEU A 161 -15.78 8.87 -12.98
N ASN A 162 -16.79 9.45 -13.65
CA ASN A 162 -16.73 9.75 -15.08
C ASN A 162 -15.65 10.78 -15.43
N GLN A 163 -15.35 11.70 -14.52
CA GLN A 163 -14.26 12.68 -14.66
C GLN A 163 -12.88 12.11 -14.29
N GLY A 164 -12.78 10.82 -13.93
CA GLY A 164 -11.52 10.16 -13.63
C GLY A 164 -11.02 10.35 -12.19
N SER A 165 -11.86 10.81 -11.26
CA SER A 165 -11.52 10.94 -9.83
C SER A 165 -12.15 9.81 -9.02
N GLY A 166 -11.38 9.24 -8.08
CA GLY A 166 -11.84 8.14 -7.24
C GLY A 166 -12.79 8.59 -6.14
N ILE A 167 -13.71 7.71 -5.72
CA ILE A 167 -14.58 7.95 -4.56
C ILE A 167 -13.98 7.29 -3.33
N VAL A 168 -13.87 8.00 -2.23
CA VAL A 168 -13.35 7.48 -0.96
C VAL A 168 -14.46 7.50 0.09
N LEU A 169 -14.91 6.33 0.53
CA LEU A 169 -16.03 6.25 1.47
C LEU A 169 -15.90 5.03 2.39
N SER A 170 -16.47 5.14 3.58
CA SER A 170 -16.55 4.02 4.51
C SER A 170 -17.94 3.38 4.46
N PRO A 171 -18.06 2.07 4.17
CA PRO A 171 -19.36 1.41 4.12
C PRO A 171 -19.99 1.18 5.50
N GLU A 172 -19.26 1.25 6.62
CA GLU A 172 -19.82 0.98 7.96
C GLU A 172 -20.60 2.15 8.58
N GLY A 173 -20.49 3.35 8.01
CA GLY A 173 -21.28 4.54 8.40
C GLY A 173 -20.98 5.13 9.79
N TYR A 174 -20.14 4.49 10.60
CA TYR A 174 -19.69 4.91 11.92
C TYR A 174 -18.20 4.60 12.10
N SER A 175 -17.54 5.29 13.02
CA SER A 175 -16.17 4.98 13.41
C SER A 175 -16.14 3.99 14.58
N TYR A 176 -15.16 3.09 14.58
CA TYR A 176 -14.98 2.08 15.62
C TYR A 176 -13.53 2.03 16.12
N PRO A 177 -13.26 1.53 17.35
CA PRO A 177 -11.92 1.09 17.71
C PRO A 177 -11.45 -0.03 16.76
N THR A 178 -10.15 -0.16 16.54
CA THR A 178 -9.58 -1.17 15.62
C THR A 178 -10.11 -2.58 15.92
N ASN A 179 -10.30 -2.91 17.20
CA ASN A 179 -10.78 -4.24 17.64
C ASN A 179 -12.24 -4.55 17.31
N SER A 180 -13.04 -3.53 17.05
CA SER A 180 -14.48 -3.67 16.75
C SER A 180 -14.80 -3.31 15.31
N SER A 181 -13.79 -2.90 14.54
CA SER A 181 -13.91 -2.54 13.14
C SER A 181 -13.67 -3.78 12.23
N PRO A 182 -14.37 -3.91 11.10
CA PRO A 182 -15.46 -3.04 10.69
C PRO A 182 -16.78 -3.37 11.39
N GLY A 183 -17.66 -2.37 11.46
CA GLY A 183 -19.09 -2.56 11.73
C GLY A 183 -19.82 -3.23 10.55
N ILE A 184 -21.15 -3.17 10.58
CA ILE A 184 -21.98 -3.70 9.48
C ILE A 184 -21.84 -2.80 8.25
N PHE A 185 -21.51 -3.38 7.10
CA PHE A 185 -21.45 -2.66 5.84
C PHE A 185 -22.85 -2.27 5.34
N ARG A 186 -23.05 -0.97 5.16
CA ARG A 186 -24.21 -0.39 4.48
C ARG A 186 -24.04 -0.57 2.95
N PRO A 187 -25.15 -0.80 2.22
CA PRO A 187 -25.08 -1.16 0.80
C PRO A 187 -24.72 0.00 -0.15
N GLY A 188 -24.66 1.25 0.33
CA GLY A 188 -24.57 2.45 -0.51
C GLY A 188 -23.41 2.45 -1.51
N ALA A 189 -22.20 2.10 -1.06
CA ALA A 189 -20.99 2.02 -1.90
C ALA A 189 -21.12 0.98 -3.03
N PHE A 190 -21.73 -0.15 -2.70
CA PHE A 190 -21.87 -1.29 -3.60
C PHE A 190 -23.01 -1.05 -4.60
N LYS A 191 -24.09 -0.38 -4.17
CA LYS A 191 -25.12 0.13 -5.08
C LYS A 191 -24.56 1.10 -6.10
N LEU A 192 -23.67 2.02 -5.69
CA LEU A 192 -23.00 2.94 -6.60
C LEU A 192 -22.24 2.17 -7.70
N ALA A 193 -21.52 1.11 -7.33
CA ALA A 193 -20.81 0.28 -8.31
C ALA A 193 -21.77 -0.36 -9.33
N CYS A 194 -22.94 -0.87 -8.88
CA CYS A 194 -23.96 -1.45 -9.77
C CYS A 194 -24.68 -0.43 -10.67
N MET A 195 -24.58 0.87 -10.40
CA MET A 195 -25.21 1.92 -11.23
C MET A 195 -24.39 2.30 -12.48
N MET A 196 -23.19 1.76 -12.62
CA MET A 196 -22.28 2.08 -13.73
C MET A 196 -22.00 0.85 -14.58
N ASN A 197 -21.86 1.05 -15.89
CA ASN A 197 -21.44 0.02 -16.84
C ASN A 197 -20.36 0.58 -17.79
N PRO A 198 -19.13 0.04 -17.79
CA PRO A 198 -18.64 -1.01 -16.89
C PRO A 198 -18.67 -0.56 -15.42
N GLN A 199 -18.90 -1.50 -14.49
CA GLN A 199 -18.83 -1.20 -13.05
C GLN A 199 -17.42 -0.71 -12.69
N PRO A 200 -17.22 0.29 -11.82
CA PRO A 200 -15.89 0.70 -11.36
C PRO A 200 -15.23 -0.37 -10.48
N LEU A 201 -13.90 -0.33 -10.34
CA LEU A 201 -13.20 -1.21 -9.41
C LEU A 201 -13.50 -0.76 -7.99
N ILE A 202 -13.69 -1.72 -7.09
CA ILE A 202 -13.71 -1.50 -5.66
C ILE A 202 -12.35 -1.88 -5.10
N VAL A 203 -11.70 -0.95 -4.41
CA VAL A 203 -10.37 -1.11 -3.82
C VAL A 203 -10.50 -1.10 -2.29
N PRO A 204 -10.33 -2.24 -1.61
CA PRO A 204 -10.37 -2.27 -0.14
C PRO A 204 -9.07 -1.76 0.48
N LEU A 205 -9.18 -0.77 1.36
CA LEU A 205 -8.08 -0.16 2.12
C LEU A 205 -8.25 -0.45 3.61
N VAL A 206 -7.62 -1.51 4.09
CA VAL A 206 -7.76 -2.00 5.47
C VAL A 206 -6.85 -1.20 6.40
N LEU A 207 -7.42 -0.62 7.45
CA LEU A 207 -6.71 0.26 8.38
C LEU A 207 -6.66 -0.35 9.78
N ALA A 208 -5.54 -0.12 10.47
CA ALA A 208 -5.37 -0.51 11.87
C ALA A 208 -4.57 0.53 12.67
N ASN A 209 -4.90 0.63 13.96
CA ASN A 209 -4.23 1.41 14.99
C ASN A 209 -4.36 2.94 14.90
N PHE A 210 -5.21 3.48 14.03
CA PHE A 210 -5.47 4.94 13.98
C PHE A 210 -6.16 5.47 15.25
N ASP A 211 -6.75 4.57 16.03
CA ASP A 211 -7.33 4.79 17.37
C ASP A 211 -6.29 4.84 18.50
N GLN A 212 -5.00 4.66 18.18
CA GLN A 212 -3.90 4.65 19.13
C GLN A 212 -3.05 5.93 19.04
N LEU A 213 -2.23 6.17 20.07
CA LEU A 213 -1.18 7.18 19.99
C LEU A 213 -0.08 6.72 19.01
N SER A 214 0.34 7.60 18.09
CA SER A 214 1.44 7.41 17.13
C SER A 214 2.79 7.05 17.74
N SER A 215 2.96 7.29 19.05
CA SER A 215 4.13 6.90 19.82
C SER A 215 4.05 5.50 20.46
N LYS A 216 2.85 4.89 20.45
CA LYS A 216 2.57 3.57 21.00
C LYS A 216 2.37 2.52 19.93
N SER A 217 1.84 2.91 18.78
CA SER A 217 1.56 2.00 17.67
C SER A 217 1.91 2.63 16.32
N THR A 218 2.26 1.77 15.37
CA THR A 218 2.39 2.14 13.96
C THR A 218 1.00 2.13 13.33
N PHE A 219 0.64 3.21 12.65
CA PHE A 219 -0.57 3.26 11.82
C PHE A 219 -0.38 2.37 10.60
N LYS A 220 -1.31 1.46 10.32
CA LYS A 220 -1.15 0.51 9.22
C LYS A 220 -2.27 0.68 8.20
N CYS A 221 -1.90 0.66 6.93
CA CYS A 221 -2.82 0.59 5.81
C CYS A 221 -2.39 -0.58 4.90
N GLU A 222 -3.29 -1.51 4.65
CA GLU A 222 -3.09 -2.59 3.70
C GLU A 222 -4.12 -2.49 2.58
N ILE A 223 -3.62 -2.25 1.37
CA ILE A 223 -4.41 -2.24 0.14
C ILE A 223 -4.61 -3.71 -0.27
N LYS A 224 -5.85 -4.11 -0.49
CA LYS A 224 -6.19 -5.46 -0.97
C LYS A 224 -6.44 -5.44 -2.47
N ALA A 225 -6.41 -6.62 -3.08
CA ALA A 225 -6.70 -6.79 -4.50
C ALA A 225 -8.06 -6.15 -4.87
N PRO A 226 -8.10 -5.33 -5.93
CA PRO A 226 -9.33 -4.69 -6.36
C PRO A 226 -10.22 -5.70 -7.08
N PHE A 227 -11.53 -5.47 -7.07
CA PHE A 227 -12.52 -6.33 -7.71
C PHE A 227 -13.71 -5.53 -8.23
N ARG A 228 -14.47 -6.07 -9.17
CA ARG A 228 -15.81 -5.59 -9.54
C ARG A 228 -16.85 -6.51 -8.92
N LEU A 229 -18.04 -5.99 -8.58
CA LEU A 229 -19.13 -6.84 -8.11
C LEU A 229 -19.56 -7.85 -9.18
N SER A 230 -19.42 -7.47 -10.46
CA SER A 230 -19.63 -8.37 -11.60
C SER A 230 -18.73 -9.60 -11.59
N ASP A 231 -17.52 -9.51 -11.01
CA ASP A 231 -16.60 -10.66 -10.88
C ASP A 231 -17.17 -11.71 -9.92
N TRP A 232 -18.13 -11.32 -9.07
CA TRP A 232 -18.87 -12.18 -8.14
C TRP A 232 -20.28 -12.49 -8.66
N GLY A 233 -20.57 -12.20 -9.93
CA GLY A 233 -21.89 -12.41 -10.55
C GLY A 233 -22.95 -11.39 -10.17
N VAL A 234 -22.58 -10.27 -9.54
CA VAL A 234 -23.51 -9.23 -9.07
C VAL A 234 -23.52 -8.04 -10.04
N THR A 235 -24.56 -7.95 -10.87
CA THR A 235 -24.71 -6.88 -11.88
C THR A 235 -25.72 -5.80 -11.51
N ASN A 236 -26.65 -6.09 -10.60
CA ASN A 236 -27.63 -5.14 -10.06
C ASN A 236 -27.76 -5.29 -8.53
N SER A 237 -28.42 -4.34 -7.87
CA SER A 237 -28.52 -4.29 -6.42
C SER A 237 -29.83 -4.84 -5.83
N ASP A 238 -30.70 -5.41 -6.67
CA ASP A 238 -32.10 -5.69 -6.31
C ASP A 238 -32.34 -7.17 -5.99
N ASN A 239 -31.29 -7.98 -5.95
CA ASN A 239 -31.35 -9.41 -5.69
C ASN A 239 -30.64 -9.82 -4.39
N ALA A 240 -30.89 -11.05 -3.95
CA ALA A 240 -30.29 -11.59 -2.73
C ALA A 240 -28.76 -11.75 -2.83
N SER A 241 -28.23 -12.05 -4.02
CA SER A 241 -26.79 -12.23 -4.23
C SER A 241 -26.00 -10.95 -4.00
N PHE A 242 -26.59 -9.77 -4.24
CA PHE A 242 -26.00 -8.49 -3.86
C PHE A 242 -25.76 -8.39 -2.34
N LEU A 243 -26.76 -8.70 -1.53
CA LEU A 243 -26.61 -8.63 -0.06
C LEU A 243 -25.65 -9.69 0.46
N GLU A 244 -25.67 -10.89 -0.12
CA GLU A 244 -24.73 -11.96 0.21
C GLU A 244 -23.27 -11.56 -0.09
N ALA A 245 -23.02 -10.94 -1.25
CA ALA A 245 -21.72 -10.39 -1.60
C ALA A 245 -21.24 -9.34 -0.58
N VAL A 246 -22.10 -8.38 -0.22
CA VAL A 246 -21.76 -7.34 0.77
C VAL A 246 -21.43 -7.96 2.14
N ASN A 247 -22.23 -8.93 2.60
CA ASN A 247 -22.00 -9.61 3.88
C ASN A 247 -20.72 -10.45 3.86
N THR A 248 -20.46 -11.17 2.76
CA THR A 248 -19.24 -11.95 2.57
C THR A 248 -18.00 -11.07 2.65
N LEU A 249 -18.03 -9.93 1.94
CA LEU A 249 -16.97 -8.94 2.02
C LEU A 249 -16.81 -8.39 3.43
N ASN A 250 -17.90 -8.03 4.12
CA ASN A 250 -17.86 -7.51 5.49
C ASN A 250 -17.17 -8.50 6.45
N HIS A 251 -17.50 -9.79 6.37
CA HIS A 251 -16.85 -10.84 7.16
C HIS A 251 -15.37 -11.00 6.84
N GLN A 252 -15.02 -10.98 5.54
CA GLN A 252 -13.63 -11.05 5.12
C GLN A 252 -12.82 -9.83 5.58
N TYR A 253 -13.42 -8.65 5.53
CA TYR A 253 -12.82 -7.39 5.95
C TYR A 253 -12.49 -7.41 7.46
N LYS A 254 -13.38 -7.98 8.28
CA LYS A 254 -13.12 -8.18 9.71
C LYS A 254 -11.90 -9.06 9.98
N LYS A 255 -11.71 -10.13 9.19
CA LYS A 255 -10.49 -10.96 9.29
C LYS A 255 -9.25 -10.15 8.93
N TRP A 256 -9.30 -9.40 7.82
CA TRP A 256 -8.16 -8.56 7.41
C TRP A 256 -7.76 -7.52 8.45
N VAL A 257 -8.71 -6.85 9.12
CA VAL A 257 -8.39 -5.89 10.19
C VAL A 257 -7.68 -6.59 11.35
N MET A 258 -8.15 -7.78 11.77
CA MET A 258 -7.52 -8.54 12.84
C MET A 258 -6.13 -9.06 12.46
N ASP A 259 -5.95 -9.52 11.23
CA ASP A 259 -4.65 -9.95 10.70
C ASP A 259 -3.66 -8.77 10.68
N LEU A 260 -4.06 -7.62 10.15
CA LEU A 260 -3.21 -6.42 10.05
C LEU A 260 -2.82 -5.88 11.44
N LYS A 261 -3.77 -5.92 12.39
CA LYS A 261 -3.52 -5.53 13.79
C LYS A 261 -2.56 -6.49 14.48
N SER A 262 -2.80 -7.80 14.37
CA SER A 262 -2.05 -8.84 15.07
C SER A 262 -0.67 -9.12 14.47
N GLU A 263 -0.45 -8.68 13.23
CA GLU A 263 0.84 -8.76 12.57
C GLU A 263 1.93 -8.10 13.44
N LYS A 264 2.79 -8.97 14.00
CA LYS A 264 3.98 -8.59 14.74
C LYS A 264 4.86 -7.72 13.84
N ASN A 265 5.57 -6.78 14.43
CA ASN A 265 6.60 -6.06 13.71
C ASN A 265 7.60 -7.07 13.10
N GLY A 266 7.95 -6.90 11.83
CA GLY A 266 8.92 -7.75 11.13
C GLY A 266 8.28 -8.68 10.09
N PHE A 267 9.05 -9.69 9.65
CA PHE A 267 8.69 -10.56 8.51
C PHE A 267 8.15 -11.93 8.93
N GLU A 268 7.93 -12.19 10.22
CA GLU A 268 7.69 -13.55 10.72
C GLU A 268 6.52 -14.30 10.09
N GLY A 269 5.41 -13.62 9.82
CA GLY A 269 4.28 -14.25 9.14
C GLY A 269 4.65 -14.73 7.72
N GLU A 270 5.40 -13.92 6.97
CA GLU A 270 5.90 -14.30 5.65
C GLU A 270 6.95 -15.41 5.75
N ILE A 271 7.86 -15.33 6.74
CA ILE A 271 8.90 -16.35 6.95
C ILE A 271 8.29 -17.71 7.30
N ALA A 272 7.29 -17.76 8.20
CA ALA A 272 6.59 -18.99 8.53
C ALA A 272 5.91 -19.62 7.30
N ALA A 273 5.26 -18.81 6.46
CA ALA A 273 4.65 -19.28 5.21
C ALA A 273 5.71 -19.83 4.23
N LEU A 274 6.89 -19.20 4.15
CA LEU A 274 8.01 -19.71 3.37
C LEU A 274 8.56 -21.02 3.93
N GLU A 275 8.66 -21.17 5.25
CA GLU A 275 9.07 -22.44 5.88
C GLU A 275 8.11 -23.58 5.55
N ASP A 276 6.81 -23.34 5.54
CA ASP A 276 5.82 -24.33 5.14
C ASP A 276 5.96 -24.69 3.65
N LYS A 277 6.22 -23.70 2.78
CA LYS A 277 6.56 -23.94 1.38
C LYS A 277 7.82 -24.82 1.23
N ILE A 278 8.84 -24.58 2.04
CA ILE A 278 10.09 -25.37 2.03
C ILE A 278 9.82 -26.83 2.44
N LYS A 279 8.97 -27.07 3.46
CA LYS A 279 8.63 -28.42 3.92
C LYS A 279 8.02 -29.28 2.80
N ILE A 280 7.21 -28.68 1.93
CA ILE A 280 6.58 -29.35 0.77
C ILE A 280 7.63 -29.73 -0.29
N HIS A 281 8.74 -29.00 -0.36
CA HIS A 281 9.77 -29.14 -1.40
C HIS A 281 11.02 -29.91 -0.94
N LYS A 282 10.96 -30.61 0.21
CA LYS A 282 12.10 -31.37 0.75
C LYS A 282 12.63 -32.37 -0.31
N GLN A 283 13.92 -32.24 -0.62
CA GLN A 283 14.70 -33.16 -1.48
C GLN A 283 14.44 -33.08 -2.99
N LYS A 284 14.63 -31.90 -3.59
CA LYS A 284 14.87 -31.80 -5.04
C LYS A 284 16.32 -31.42 -5.29
N ASP A 285 17.13 -32.38 -5.74
CA ASP A 285 18.46 -32.08 -6.30
C ASP A 285 18.34 -31.13 -7.49
N ASN A 286 19.37 -30.31 -7.69
CA ASN A 286 19.44 -29.27 -8.73
C ASN A 286 18.37 -28.16 -8.63
N ILE A 287 17.99 -27.76 -7.41
CA ILE A 287 17.05 -26.66 -7.20
C ILE A 287 17.70 -25.28 -7.40
N VAL A 288 16.96 -24.37 -8.03
CA VAL A 288 17.29 -22.94 -8.12
C VAL A 288 16.45 -22.18 -7.12
N VAL A 289 17.07 -21.50 -6.18
CA VAL A 289 16.37 -20.74 -5.15
C VAL A 289 16.37 -19.27 -5.49
N PHE A 290 15.19 -18.67 -5.59
CA PHE A 290 15.04 -17.22 -5.74
C PHE A 290 14.91 -16.62 -4.34
N TYR A 291 15.86 -15.78 -3.94
CA TYR A 291 15.93 -15.22 -2.59
C TYR A 291 16.07 -13.69 -2.64
N GLY A 292 15.18 -12.97 -1.96
CA GLY A 292 15.18 -11.51 -2.05
C GLY A 292 13.91 -10.83 -1.59
N SER A 293 13.79 -9.56 -1.94
CA SER A 293 12.66 -8.71 -1.55
C SER A 293 11.44 -8.84 -2.47
N SER A 294 10.55 -7.84 -2.46
CA SER A 294 9.23 -7.89 -3.13
C SER A 294 9.29 -8.12 -4.63
N THR A 295 10.35 -7.71 -5.33
CA THR A 295 10.53 -7.99 -6.77
C THR A 295 10.54 -9.49 -7.05
N LEU A 296 11.12 -10.32 -6.17
CA LEU A 296 11.06 -11.77 -6.35
C LEU A 296 9.77 -12.35 -5.79
N ARG A 297 9.30 -11.88 -4.61
CA ARG A 297 8.03 -12.33 -4.01
C ARG A 297 6.84 -12.22 -4.98
N LEU A 298 6.81 -11.14 -5.76
CA LEU A 298 5.72 -10.80 -6.67
C LEU A 298 5.88 -11.41 -8.07
N TRP A 299 6.98 -12.11 -8.36
CA TRP A 299 7.14 -12.83 -9.62
C TRP A 299 6.39 -14.15 -9.55
N LYS A 300 5.09 -14.12 -9.90
CA LYS A 300 4.19 -15.29 -9.78
C LYS A 300 4.36 -16.33 -10.88
N THR A 301 4.91 -15.93 -12.03
CA THR A 301 5.04 -16.76 -13.24
C THR A 301 6.41 -17.44 -13.37
N THR A 302 7.21 -17.53 -12.30
CA THR A 302 8.59 -18.07 -12.42
C THR A 302 8.65 -19.48 -12.99
N GLU A 303 7.68 -20.35 -12.67
CA GLU A 303 7.63 -21.72 -13.22
C GLU A 303 7.29 -21.73 -14.71
N GLU A 304 6.38 -20.86 -15.16
CA GLU A 304 6.03 -20.67 -16.58
C GLU A 304 7.16 -20.02 -17.38
N ASP A 305 7.88 -19.08 -16.75
CA ASP A 305 8.96 -18.34 -17.38
C ASP A 305 10.21 -19.20 -17.59
N PHE A 306 10.39 -20.23 -16.75
CA PHE A 306 11.52 -21.16 -16.74
C PHE A 306 11.07 -22.63 -16.56
N PRO A 307 10.36 -23.22 -17.54
CA PRO A 307 9.66 -24.50 -17.38
C PRO A 307 10.57 -25.70 -17.11
N ASN A 308 11.86 -25.61 -17.47
CA ASN A 308 12.84 -26.68 -17.28
C ASN A 308 13.70 -26.51 -16.02
N VAL A 309 13.36 -25.53 -15.17
CA VAL A 309 14.15 -25.18 -13.98
C VAL A 309 13.31 -25.46 -12.73
N LYS A 310 13.85 -26.27 -11.82
CA LYS A 310 13.21 -26.52 -10.52
C LYS A 310 13.39 -25.29 -9.63
N ILE A 311 12.41 -24.40 -9.62
CA ILE A 311 12.48 -23.13 -8.88
C ILE A 311 11.81 -23.25 -7.51
N LEU A 312 12.47 -22.72 -6.48
CA LEU A 312 11.86 -22.41 -5.19
C LEU A 312 12.00 -20.93 -4.90
N ASN A 313 10.90 -20.21 -5.00
CA ASN A 313 10.86 -18.77 -4.71
C ASN A 313 10.62 -18.53 -3.21
N LEU A 314 11.64 -17.99 -2.54
CA LEU A 314 11.72 -17.60 -1.13
C LEU A 314 11.80 -16.08 -0.96
N GLY A 315 11.27 -15.31 -1.91
CA GLY A 315 11.16 -13.86 -1.76
C GLY A 315 10.07 -13.45 -0.76
N PHE A 316 10.35 -12.42 0.04
CA PHE A 316 9.37 -11.83 0.99
C PHE A 316 9.32 -10.29 0.87
N GLY A 317 8.19 -9.69 1.25
CA GLY A 317 7.90 -8.27 1.03
C GLY A 317 8.79 -7.37 1.87
N GLY A 318 9.12 -6.17 1.39
CA GLY A 318 9.79 -5.13 2.20
C GLY A 318 11.19 -5.45 2.74
N ALA A 319 11.78 -6.60 2.41
CA ALA A 319 13.06 -7.04 2.97
C ALA A 319 14.20 -6.04 2.69
N PHE A 320 14.95 -5.70 3.74
CA PHE A 320 16.28 -5.07 3.68
C PHE A 320 17.36 -6.15 3.61
N ILE A 321 18.61 -5.76 3.33
CA ILE A 321 19.74 -6.70 3.31
C ILE A 321 19.89 -7.38 4.68
N ASP A 322 19.75 -6.63 5.77
CA ASP A 322 19.84 -7.16 7.13
C ASP A 322 18.75 -8.21 7.41
N SER A 323 17.53 -7.96 6.96
CA SER A 323 16.42 -8.91 7.10
C SER A 323 16.70 -10.20 6.33
N LEU A 324 17.25 -10.10 5.12
CA LEU A 324 17.67 -11.27 4.35
C LEU A 324 18.83 -12.01 5.04
N SER A 325 19.75 -11.31 5.68
CA SER A 325 20.84 -11.94 6.43
C SER A 325 20.35 -12.66 7.68
N GLU A 326 19.40 -12.06 8.42
CA GLU A 326 18.77 -12.60 9.63
C GLU A 326 18.05 -13.93 9.34
N TYR A 327 17.18 -13.97 8.33
CA TYR A 327 16.37 -15.15 8.03
C TYR A 327 17.05 -16.20 7.15
N PHE A 328 18.23 -15.89 6.60
CA PHE A 328 18.95 -16.80 5.70
C PHE A 328 19.14 -18.19 6.31
N ASP A 329 19.64 -18.28 7.55
CA ASP A 329 19.96 -19.59 8.13
C ASP A 329 18.73 -20.45 8.40
N ARG A 330 17.63 -19.80 8.75
CA ARG A 330 16.36 -20.45 9.02
C ARG A 330 15.71 -20.97 7.74
N LEU A 331 15.64 -20.14 6.69
CA LEU A 331 15.06 -20.53 5.41
C LEU A 331 15.91 -21.57 4.67
N PHE A 332 17.24 -21.49 4.76
CA PHE A 332 18.16 -22.41 4.10
C PHE A 332 18.60 -23.59 5.00
N ARG A 333 17.83 -23.91 6.06
CA ARG A 333 18.19 -24.99 6.99
C ARG A 333 18.14 -26.38 6.37
N TYR A 334 17.22 -26.62 5.44
CA TYR A 334 16.96 -27.94 4.83
C TYR A 334 17.04 -27.92 3.30
N ILE A 335 17.76 -26.95 2.73
CA ILE A 335 17.84 -26.72 1.29
C ILE A 335 19.32 -26.69 0.89
N VAL A 336 19.66 -27.39 -0.19
CA VAL A 336 20.98 -27.33 -0.83
C VAL A 336 20.78 -26.85 -2.27
N PRO A 337 20.91 -25.54 -2.53
CA PRO A 337 20.68 -24.98 -3.86
C PRO A 337 21.87 -25.24 -4.80
N LYS A 338 21.58 -25.52 -6.08
CA LYS A 338 22.59 -25.47 -7.15
C LYS A 338 22.89 -24.03 -7.55
N THR A 339 21.85 -23.21 -7.59
CA THR A 339 21.92 -21.80 -7.95
C THR A 339 21.04 -20.98 -7.02
N ILE A 340 21.52 -19.83 -6.58
CA ILE A 340 20.73 -18.84 -5.85
C ILE A 340 20.61 -17.59 -6.72
N VAL A 341 19.38 -17.23 -7.08
CA VAL A 341 19.06 -15.95 -7.73
C VAL A 341 18.75 -14.96 -6.62
N LEU A 342 19.58 -13.93 -6.50
CA LEU A 342 19.55 -12.98 -5.39
C LEU A 342 19.05 -11.62 -5.87
N TYR A 343 18.12 -11.00 -5.13
CA TYR A 343 17.68 -9.62 -5.36
C TYR A 343 17.49 -8.85 -4.06
N LEU A 344 18.30 -7.82 -3.86
CA LEU A 344 18.37 -7.08 -2.59
C LEU A 344 18.96 -5.68 -2.78
N GLY A 345 19.01 -4.89 -1.71
CA GLY A 345 19.58 -3.53 -1.70
C GLY A 345 18.63 -2.44 -2.20
N GLY A 346 17.60 -2.78 -2.99
CA GLY A 346 16.65 -1.80 -3.50
C GLY A 346 15.93 -1.00 -2.40
N ASN A 347 15.55 -1.63 -1.29
CA ASN A 347 14.89 -0.96 -0.17
C ASN A 347 15.88 -0.14 0.66
N ASP A 348 17.10 -0.65 0.83
CA ASP A 348 18.20 -0.05 1.57
C ASP A 348 18.68 1.26 0.94
N VAL A 349 18.54 1.40 -0.38
CA VAL A 349 18.81 2.66 -1.10
C VAL A 349 17.96 3.81 -0.54
N SER A 350 16.73 3.54 -0.10
CA SER A 350 15.81 4.54 0.49
C SER A 350 16.10 4.85 1.97
N LEU A 351 17.07 4.17 2.59
CA LEU A 351 17.61 4.51 3.90
C LEU A 351 18.75 5.53 3.78
N ASP A 352 19.09 6.15 4.91
CA ASP A 352 20.23 7.07 5.05
C ASP A 352 21.56 6.31 5.17
N LEU A 353 21.83 5.44 4.19
CA LEU A 353 23.05 4.64 4.06
C LEU A 353 23.89 5.12 2.87
N SER A 354 25.21 5.08 2.98
CA SER A 354 26.12 5.38 1.88
C SER A 354 26.12 4.26 0.82
N VAL A 355 26.69 4.55 -0.36
CA VAL A 355 26.90 3.54 -1.41
C VAL A 355 27.77 2.39 -0.90
N GLU A 356 28.84 2.73 -0.18
CA GLU A 356 29.82 1.79 0.36
C GLU A 356 29.22 0.89 1.43
N GLN A 357 28.37 1.44 2.31
CA GLN A 357 27.65 0.65 3.31
C GLN A 357 26.78 -0.41 2.64
N ILE A 358 25.90 0.02 1.72
CA ILE A 358 25.02 -0.91 1.01
C ILE A 358 25.84 -1.95 0.25
N PHE A 359 26.88 -1.54 -0.48
CA PHE A 359 27.75 -2.47 -1.21
C PHE A 359 28.41 -3.51 -0.27
N ASN A 360 28.91 -3.09 0.89
CA ASN A 360 29.53 -3.99 1.87
C ASN A 360 28.52 -4.95 2.51
N ASP A 361 27.28 -4.49 2.75
CA ASP A 361 26.21 -5.33 3.27
C ASP A 361 25.83 -6.43 2.25
N ILE A 362 25.71 -6.06 0.97
CA ILE A 362 25.50 -7.00 -0.14
C ILE A 362 26.61 -8.06 -0.16
N ARG A 363 27.86 -7.59 -0.16
CA ARG A 363 29.05 -8.45 -0.21
C ARG A 363 29.11 -9.40 0.99
N THR A 364 28.79 -8.92 2.18
CA THR A 364 28.76 -9.70 3.42
C THR A 364 27.74 -10.83 3.33
N LEU A 365 26.53 -10.55 2.83
CA LEU A 365 25.51 -11.59 2.64
C LEU A 365 25.93 -12.59 1.55
N ILE A 366 26.50 -12.15 0.42
CA ILE A 366 27.02 -13.04 -0.62
C ILE A 366 28.10 -13.97 -0.06
N LEU A 367 29.02 -13.46 0.76
CA LEU A 367 30.04 -14.26 1.43
C LEU A 367 29.43 -15.26 2.42
N LYS A 368 28.41 -14.85 3.18
CA LYS A 368 27.66 -15.74 4.08
C LYS A 368 27.01 -16.90 3.30
N ILE A 369 26.39 -16.58 2.16
CA ILE A 369 25.77 -17.57 1.26
C ILE A 369 26.83 -18.55 0.73
N HIS A 370 27.93 -18.04 0.16
CA HIS A 370 28.98 -18.87 -0.42
C HIS A 370 29.66 -19.77 0.62
N ARG A 371 29.91 -19.27 1.84
CA ARG A 371 30.45 -20.09 2.94
C ARG A 371 29.55 -21.28 3.29
N LYS A 372 28.24 -21.10 3.22
CA LYS A 372 27.27 -22.18 3.49
C LYS A 372 27.13 -23.14 2.31
N PHE A 373 27.22 -22.61 1.09
CA PHE A 373 27.03 -23.35 -0.16
C PHE A 373 28.19 -23.07 -1.13
N PRO A 374 29.38 -23.67 -0.90
CA PRO A 374 30.58 -23.36 -1.69
C PRO A 374 30.45 -23.73 -3.17
N ASP A 375 29.64 -24.75 -3.49
CA ASP A 375 29.43 -25.23 -4.86
C ASP A 375 28.29 -24.51 -5.60
N ALA A 376 27.50 -23.68 -4.90
CA ALA A 376 26.36 -23.00 -5.49
C ALA A 376 26.79 -21.79 -6.30
N LYS A 377 26.19 -21.62 -7.49
CA LYS A 377 26.30 -20.37 -8.26
C LYS A 377 25.39 -19.30 -7.67
N ILE A 378 25.88 -18.07 -7.53
CA ILE A 378 25.09 -16.93 -7.08
C ILE A 378 24.86 -15.99 -8.26
N LEU A 379 23.61 -15.84 -8.69
CA LEU A 379 23.20 -14.89 -9.72
C LEU A 379 22.59 -13.67 -9.03
N ASN A 380 23.37 -12.61 -8.85
CA ASN A 380 22.91 -11.39 -8.20
C ASN A 380 22.30 -10.44 -9.23
N LEU A 381 20.99 -10.21 -9.12
CA LEU A 381 20.27 -9.25 -9.93
C LEU A 381 20.67 -7.83 -9.54
N CYS A 382 20.96 -6.98 -10.54
CA CYS A 382 21.21 -5.57 -10.28
C CYS A 382 20.00 -4.90 -9.62
N ILE A 383 20.26 -3.87 -8.80
CA ILE A 383 19.20 -3.05 -8.24
C ILE A 383 18.51 -2.32 -9.39
N LYS A 384 17.23 -2.64 -9.60
CA LYS A 384 16.41 -2.02 -10.65
C LYS A 384 16.20 -0.52 -10.37
N PRO A 385 16.15 0.34 -11.40
CA PRO A 385 15.59 1.68 -11.25
C PRO A 385 14.08 1.60 -11.03
N SER A 386 13.44 2.64 -10.49
CA SER A 386 11.98 2.72 -10.30
C SER A 386 11.51 4.17 -10.16
N LEU A 387 10.24 4.46 -10.46
CA LEU A 387 9.69 5.82 -10.35
C LEU A 387 9.78 6.33 -8.90
N GLU A 388 9.45 5.49 -7.92
CA GLU A 388 9.55 5.80 -6.49
C GLU A 388 10.99 6.17 -6.04
N ARG A 389 12.00 5.81 -6.84
CA ARG A 389 13.42 6.02 -6.54
C ARG A 389 14.13 6.82 -7.63
N ALA A 390 13.39 7.58 -8.43
CA ALA A 390 13.95 8.34 -9.55
C ALA A 390 15.03 9.34 -9.11
N HIS A 391 14.92 9.89 -7.90
CA HIS A 391 15.93 10.79 -7.31
C HIS A 391 17.20 10.05 -6.81
N GLN A 392 17.21 8.72 -6.82
CA GLN A 392 18.30 7.88 -6.31
C GLN A 392 19.02 7.08 -7.41
N LEU A 393 18.73 7.36 -8.69
CA LEU A 393 19.27 6.61 -9.84
C LEU A 393 20.80 6.58 -9.87
N GLN A 394 21.46 7.70 -9.54
CA GLN A 394 22.92 7.75 -9.50
C GLN A 394 23.48 6.82 -8.41
N LYS A 395 22.87 6.80 -7.22
CA LYS A 395 23.25 5.91 -6.12
C LYS A 395 23.10 4.45 -6.54
N ILE A 396 21.97 4.11 -7.18
CA ILE A 396 21.70 2.76 -7.71
C ILE A 396 22.74 2.35 -8.76
N ALA A 397 23.03 3.22 -9.73
CA ALA A 397 23.99 2.95 -10.80
C ALA A 397 25.40 2.69 -10.25
N THR A 398 25.85 3.47 -9.26
CA THR A 398 27.16 3.26 -8.61
C THR A 398 27.23 1.92 -7.89
N ILE A 399 26.21 1.55 -7.11
CA ILE A 399 26.17 0.24 -6.42
C ILE A 399 26.21 -0.90 -7.45
N ASN A 400 25.43 -0.81 -8.52
CA ASN A 400 25.40 -1.82 -9.57
C ASN A 400 26.76 -1.97 -10.27
N ARG A 401 27.46 -0.87 -10.54
CA ARG A 401 28.82 -0.89 -11.11
C ARG A 401 29.81 -1.59 -10.17
N MET A 402 29.80 -1.25 -8.88
CA MET A 402 30.68 -1.89 -7.90
C MET A 402 30.41 -3.40 -7.78
N MET A 403 29.14 -3.81 -7.83
CA MET A 403 28.76 -5.23 -7.83
C MET A 403 29.16 -5.96 -9.12
N MET A 404 29.13 -5.29 -10.27
CA MET A 404 29.66 -5.85 -11.52
C MET A 404 31.16 -6.11 -11.40
N GLU A 405 31.93 -5.14 -10.91
CA GLU A 405 33.38 -5.26 -10.67
C GLU A 405 33.71 -6.35 -9.64
N GLU A 406 32.90 -6.51 -8.59
CA GLU A 406 33.05 -7.59 -7.61
C GLU A 406 32.79 -8.97 -8.25
N SER A 407 31.76 -9.09 -9.09
CA SER A 407 31.41 -10.35 -9.76
C SER A 407 32.48 -10.82 -10.76
N GLN A 408 33.28 -9.91 -11.32
CA GLN A 408 34.41 -10.27 -12.18
C GLN A 408 35.57 -10.90 -11.39
N ARG A 409 35.65 -10.64 -10.09
CA ARG A 409 36.70 -11.15 -9.20
C ARG A 409 36.32 -12.47 -8.50
N LEU A 410 35.03 -12.81 -8.45
CA LEU A 410 34.51 -13.95 -7.71
C LEU A 410 33.87 -14.97 -8.67
N PHE A 411 34.51 -16.13 -8.86
CA PHE A 411 34.06 -17.15 -9.82
C PHE A 411 32.65 -17.72 -9.54
N TYR A 412 32.21 -17.69 -8.29
CA TYR A 412 30.90 -18.19 -7.85
C TYR A 412 29.79 -17.13 -7.95
N LEU A 413 30.12 -15.86 -8.25
CA LEU A 413 29.17 -14.75 -8.32
C LEU A 413 29.07 -14.24 -9.76
N LYS A 414 27.83 -14.10 -10.25
CA LYS A 414 27.53 -13.41 -11.51
C LYS A 414 26.57 -12.25 -11.24
N GLN A 415 26.98 -11.04 -11.62
CA GLN A 415 26.07 -9.90 -11.65
C GLN A 415 25.21 -9.96 -12.93
N ILE A 416 23.89 -9.90 -12.77
CA ILE A 416 22.92 -9.88 -13.86
C ILE A 416 22.44 -8.44 -14.03
N ASP A 417 22.85 -7.81 -15.14
CA ASP A 417 22.52 -6.42 -15.43
C ASP A 417 21.33 -6.32 -16.40
N PHE A 418 20.35 -5.52 -16.00
CA PHE A 418 19.20 -5.11 -16.79
C PHE A 418 18.82 -3.64 -16.52
N TYR A 419 19.70 -2.89 -15.83
CA TYR A 419 19.42 -1.55 -15.33
C TYR A 419 19.04 -0.60 -16.48
N HIS A 420 19.84 -0.59 -17.54
CA HIS A 420 19.63 0.27 -18.70
C HIS A 420 18.40 -0.11 -19.53
N THR A 421 17.96 -1.37 -19.50
CA THR A 421 16.77 -1.84 -20.24
C THR A 421 15.46 -1.27 -19.69
N ILE A 422 15.44 -0.89 -18.41
CA ILE A 422 14.28 -0.28 -17.75
C ILE A 422 14.24 1.25 -17.97
N LEU A 423 15.34 1.83 -18.45
CA LEU A 423 15.43 3.26 -18.71
C LEU A 423 15.06 3.60 -20.15
N ASN A 424 14.47 4.76 -20.35
CA ASN A 424 14.29 5.43 -21.62
C ASN A 424 14.82 6.87 -21.50
N ASP A 425 15.81 7.25 -22.32
CA ASP A 425 16.51 8.54 -22.25
C ASP A 425 17.00 8.91 -20.84
N GLY A 426 17.55 7.92 -20.12
CA GLY A 426 18.05 8.09 -18.75
C GLY A 426 16.97 8.23 -17.68
N LYS A 427 15.69 8.21 -18.05
CA LYS A 427 14.54 8.24 -17.12
C LYS A 427 13.93 6.85 -16.99
N VAL A 428 13.30 6.58 -15.86
CA VAL A 428 12.59 5.31 -15.65
C VAL A 428 11.38 5.24 -16.57
N ASP A 429 11.29 4.17 -17.37
CA ASP A 429 10.13 3.95 -18.23
C ASP A 429 8.99 3.33 -17.43
N GLN A 430 7.90 4.10 -17.28
CA GLN A 430 6.72 3.71 -16.50
C GLN A 430 6.06 2.44 -17.05
N GLN A 431 6.24 2.09 -18.32
CA GLN A 431 5.55 0.94 -18.93
C GLN A 431 5.93 -0.41 -18.29
N TYR A 432 7.02 -0.48 -17.53
CA TYR A 432 7.50 -1.69 -16.86
C TYR A 432 6.98 -1.86 -15.43
N PHE A 433 6.26 -0.87 -14.90
CA PHE A 433 5.85 -0.84 -13.50
C PHE A 433 4.33 -0.96 -13.32
N LEU A 434 3.94 -1.46 -12.15
CA LEU A 434 2.60 -1.32 -11.60
C LEU A 434 2.32 0.13 -11.23
N GLN A 435 1.06 0.45 -10.89
CA GLN A 435 0.65 1.82 -10.59
C GLN A 435 1.46 2.47 -9.47
N ASP A 436 1.96 1.69 -8.52
CA ASP A 436 2.78 2.20 -7.44
C ASP A 436 4.17 2.69 -7.85
N GLY A 437 4.54 2.51 -9.13
CA GLY A 437 5.82 2.97 -9.67
C GLY A 437 7.05 2.28 -9.07
N LEU A 438 6.85 1.20 -8.29
CA LEU A 438 7.89 0.47 -7.59
C LEU A 438 8.00 -0.96 -8.09
N HIS A 439 6.88 -1.68 -8.16
CA HIS A 439 6.86 -3.08 -8.49
C HIS A 439 6.72 -3.30 -9.99
N LEU A 440 7.29 -4.39 -10.51
CA LEU A 440 7.26 -4.70 -11.93
C LEU A 440 5.90 -5.25 -12.34
N ASN A 441 5.42 -4.84 -13.51
CA ASN A 441 4.33 -5.51 -14.19
C ASN A 441 4.86 -6.65 -15.08
N GLN A 442 3.99 -7.27 -15.88
CA GLN A 442 4.37 -8.38 -16.77
C GLN A 442 5.48 -8.01 -17.77
N LYS A 443 5.46 -6.79 -18.33
CA LYS A 443 6.52 -6.31 -19.23
C LYS A 443 7.86 -6.18 -18.49
N GLY A 444 7.83 -5.67 -17.26
CA GLY A 444 9.00 -5.59 -16.39
C GLY A 444 9.59 -6.96 -16.07
N TYR A 445 8.75 -7.95 -15.71
CA TYR A 445 9.24 -9.32 -15.48
C TYR A 445 9.80 -9.98 -16.73
N LYS A 446 9.30 -9.65 -17.92
CA LYS A 446 9.90 -10.12 -19.19
C LYS A 446 11.35 -9.67 -19.35
N ILE A 447 11.72 -8.48 -18.87
CA ILE A 447 13.11 -8.01 -18.86
C ILE A 447 13.96 -8.93 -17.97
N LEU A 448 13.54 -9.14 -16.71
CA LEU A 448 14.27 -9.99 -15.76
C LEU A 448 14.38 -11.42 -16.28
N ARG A 449 13.29 -11.96 -16.86
CA ARG A 449 13.28 -13.27 -17.50
C ARG A 449 14.35 -13.37 -18.58
N ASN A 450 14.37 -12.42 -19.51
CA ASN A 450 15.31 -12.44 -20.63
C ASN A 450 16.77 -12.30 -20.15
N ALA A 451 17.00 -11.52 -19.08
CA ALA A 451 18.31 -11.39 -18.48
C ALA A 451 18.77 -12.68 -17.77
N LEU A 452 17.86 -13.42 -17.12
CA LEU A 452 18.19 -14.64 -16.39
C LEU A 452 18.25 -15.90 -17.25
N LYS A 453 17.43 -16.00 -18.29
CA LYS A 453 17.27 -17.21 -19.11
C LYS A 453 18.60 -17.81 -19.61
N PRO A 454 19.60 -17.03 -20.07
CA PRO A 454 20.88 -17.57 -20.51
C PRO A 454 21.69 -18.31 -19.42
N HIS A 455 21.34 -18.13 -18.14
CA HIS A 455 22.08 -18.65 -17.00
C HIS A 455 21.52 -19.96 -16.42
N PHE A 456 20.38 -20.43 -16.94
CA PHE A 456 19.77 -21.70 -16.51
C PHE A 456 19.89 -22.84 -17.54
N ASN A 457 20.55 -22.58 -18.67
CA ASN A 457 20.82 -23.57 -19.71
C ASN A 457 22.06 -24.42 -19.36
#